data_AF-A0A7C8DSC5-F1
#
_entry.id   AF-A0A7C8DSC5-F1
#
_cell.length_a   1.000
_cell.length_b   1.000
_cell.length_c   1.000
_cell.angle_alpha   90.00
_cell.angle_beta   90.00
_cell.angle_gamma   90.00
#
_symmetry.space_group_name_H-M   'P 1'
#
loop_
_entity.id
_entity.type
_entity.pdbx_description
1 polymer ?
#
loop_
_entity_poly.entity_id
_entity_poly.type
_entity_poly.pdbx_seq_one_letter_code
_entity_poly.pdbx_strand_id
1 'polypeptide(L)'
;MSRLPKKTRNALKEEATQWDTAISEESPEQIQELLNDAEPFKVPRPARQPVSLRMDPFDISMIKRLARKKGVPHTQLMAMWLRERIEREKSLHATE
;
A
#
# COMPACT_ATOMS: atom_id res chain seq x y z
N MET A 1 -16.65 0.52 9.34
CA MET A 1 -15.51 1.37 9.74
C MET A 1 -16.04 2.55 10.53
N SER A 2 -15.63 2.71 11.79
CA SER A 2 -16.06 3.82 12.63
C SER A 2 -15.48 5.14 12.10
N ARG A 3 -16.30 6.20 12.11
CA ARG A 3 -15.83 7.54 11.74
C ARG A 3 -14.90 8.05 12.84
N LEU A 4 -13.73 8.58 12.45
CA LEU A 4 -12.81 9.22 13.38
C LEU A 4 -13.50 10.37 14.13
N PRO A 5 -13.19 10.58 15.42
CA PRO A 5 -13.68 11.72 16.19
C PRO A 5 -13.38 13.05 15.49
N LYS A 6 -14.31 14.01 15.58
CA LYS A 6 -14.20 15.31 14.90
C LYS A 6 -12.91 16.07 15.27
N LYS A 7 -12.49 15.99 16.54
CA LYS A 7 -11.24 16.59 17.04
C LYS A 7 -10.02 16.05 16.30
N THR A 8 -9.89 14.72 16.23
CA THR A 8 -8.79 14.05 15.52
C THR A 8 -8.78 14.40 14.03
N ARG A 9 -9.96 14.45 13.40
CA ARG A 9 -10.07 14.83 11.98
C ARG A 9 -9.59 16.26 11.71
N ASN A 10 -9.93 17.19 12.58
CA ASN A 10 -9.51 18.58 12.46
C ASN A 10 -8.00 18.71 12.70
N ALA A 11 -7.46 18.06 13.73
CA ALA A 11 -6.02 18.05 14.02
C ALA A 11 -5.21 17.50 12.82
N LEU A 12 -5.64 16.37 12.25
CA LEU A 12 -4.99 15.79 11.05
C LEU A 12 -5.05 16.72 9.84
N LYS A 13 -6.11 17.52 9.72
CA LYS A 13 -6.25 18.49 8.62
C LYS A 13 -5.31 19.69 8.81
N GLU A 14 -5.20 20.18 10.04
CA GLU A 14 -4.24 21.25 10.41
C GLU A 14 -2.81 20.79 10.21
N GLU A 15 -2.48 19.58 10.67
CA GLU A 15 -1.19 18.96 10.43
C GLU A 15 -0.89 18.87 8.92
N ALA A 16 -1.81 18.31 8.12
CA ALA A 16 -1.62 18.22 6.68
C ALA A 16 -1.33 19.57 6.02
N THR A 17 -2.03 20.64 6.42
CA THR A 17 -1.75 21.99 5.90
C THR A 17 -0.38 22.54 6.31
N GLN A 18 0.10 22.19 7.50
CA GLN A 18 1.44 22.56 7.96
C GLN A 18 2.50 21.83 7.13
N TRP A 19 2.32 20.53 6.87
CA TRP A 19 3.21 19.76 6.00
C TRP A 19 3.24 20.32 4.58
N ASP A 20 2.08 20.63 3.98
CA ASP A 20 2.01 21.19 2.62
C ASP A 20 2.77 22.52 2.50
N THR A 21 2.70 23.35 3.55
CA THR A 21 3.40 24.65 3.61
C THR A 21 4.90 24.44 3.77
N ALA A 22 5.32 23.57 4.71
CA ALA A 22 6.72 23.25 4.95
C ALA A 22 7.40 22.68 3.70
N ILE A 23 6.78 21.72 3.03
CA ILE A 23 7.30 21.12 1.79
C ILE A 23 7.44 22.15 0.67
N SER A 24 6.53 23.13 0.60
CA SER A 24 6.58 24.18 -0.43
C SER A 24 7.74 25.16 -0.24
N GLU A 25 8.26 25.29 0.98
CA GLU A 25 9.38 26.16 1.33
C GLU A 25 10.74 25.45 1.24
N GLU A 26 10.77 24.12 1.10
CA GLU A 26 12.00 23.33 0.97
C GLU A 26 12.70 23.58 -0.37
N SER A 27 13.99 23.96 -0.31
CA SER A 27 14.81 24.10 -1.51
C SER A 27 15.39 22.75 -1.95
N PRO A 28 15.65 22.55 -3.26
CA PRO A 28 16.30 21.32 -3.75
C PRO A 28 17.64 21.01 -3.07
N GLU A 29 18.40 22.05 -2.70
CA GLU A 29 19.70 21.91 -2.03
C GLU A 29 19.56 21.36 -0.61
N GLN A 30 18.58 21.85 0.15
CA GLN A 30 18.28 21.37 1.50
C GLN A 30 17.84 19.90 1.49
N ILE A 31 17.01 19.53 0.52
CA ILE A 31 16.58 18.14 0.32
C ILE A 31 17.78 17.25 -0.01
N GLN A 32 18.69 17.72 -0.87
CA GLN A 32 19.87 16.96 -1.24
C GLN A 32 20.81 16.72 -0.05
N GLU A 33 20.98 17.71 0.84
CA GLU A 33 21.76 17.57 2.07
C GLU A 33 21.16 16.49 2.99
N LEU A 34 19.85 16.51 3.21
CA LEU A 34 19.14 15.48 3.97
C LEU A 34 19.26 14.07 3.35
N LEU A 35 19.20 13.98 2.02
CA LEU A 35 19.37 12.71 1.31
C LEU A 35 20.80 12.18 1.39
N ASN A 36 21.80 13.05 1.45
CA ASN A 36 23.19 12.66 1.62
C ASN A 36 23.46 12.08 3.01
N ASP A 37 22.79 12.61 4.04
CA ASP A 37 22.87 12.12 5.43
C ASP A 37 22.03 10.86 5.67
N ALA A 38 21.08 10.55 4.79
CA ALA A 38 20.19 9.42 4.95
C ALA A 38 20.90 8.08 4.69
N GLU A 39 20.75 7.14 5.63
CA GLU A 39 21.21 5.77 5.41
C GLU A 39 20.23 4.97 4.52
N PRO A 40 20.74 4.21 3.53
CA PRO A 40 19.89 3.39 2.68
C PRO A 40 19.26 2.24 3.47
N PHE A 41 17.97 2.34 3.74
CA PHE A 41 17.21 1.27 4.38
C PHE A 41 16.96 0.11 3.41
N LYS A 42 17.70 -0.99 3.60
CA LYS A 42 17.53 -2.23 2.84
C LYS A 42 16.47 -3.11 3.49
N VAL A 43 15.26 -3.09 2.94
CA VAL A 43 14.23 -4.06 3.33
C VAL A 43 14.51 -5.41 2.67
N PRO A 44 14.81 -6.49 3.42
CA PRO A 44 14.90 -7.82 2.85
C PRO A 44 13.51 -8.23 2.36
N ARG A 45 13.33 -8.29 1.04
CA ARG A 45 12.13 -8.87 0.45
C ARG A 45 12.34 -10.37 0.35
N PRO A 46 11.56 -11.21 1.07
CA PRO A 46 11.69 -12.65 0.93
C PRO A 46 11.43 -13.05 -0.52
N ALA A 47 12.27 -13.93 -1.05
CA ALA A 47 12.08 -14.46 -2.38
C ALA A 47 10.71 -15.14 -2.45
N ARG A 48 9.88 -14.73 -3.42
CA ARG A 48 8.60 -15.38 -3.66
C ARG A 48 8.81 -16.50 -4.66
N GLN A 49 8.25 -17.67 -4.38
CA GLN A 49 8.21 -18.74 -5.36
C GLN A 49 7.31 -18.32 -6.53
N PRO A 50 7.83 -18.27 -7.77
CA PRO A 50 7.00 -17.94 -8.92
C PRO A 50 6.03 -19.09 -9.19
N VAL A 51 4.77 -18.75 -9.42
CA VAL A 51 3.71 -19.70 -9.80
C VAL A 51 3.08 -19.21 -11.10
N SER A 52 3.05 -20.08 -12.10
CA SER A 52 2.41 -19.80 -13.39
C SER A 52 0.99 -20.35 -13.39
N LEU A 53 0.01 -19.47 -13.61
CA LEU A 53 -1.41 -19.82 -13.70
C LEU A 53 -1.94 -19.43 -15.09
N ARG A 54 -2.76 -20.30 -15.70
CA ARG A 54 -3.53 -19.94 -16.90
C ARG A 54 -4.79 -19.21 -16.45
N MET A 55 -5.02 -18.03 -17.00
CA MET A 55 -6.18 -17.19 -16.70
C MET A 55 -6.76 -16.63 -17.99
N ASP A 56 -8.05 -16.30 -17.97
CA ASP A 56 -8.67 -15.55 -19.06
C ASP A 56 -7.99 -14.17 -19.21
N PRO A 57 -7.57 -13.77 -20.42
CA PRO A 57 -7.05 -12.43 -20.67
C PRO A 57 -7.96 -11.30 -20.17
N PHE A 58 -9.28 -11.48 -20.21
CA PHE A 58 -10.26 -10.54 -19.71
C PHE A 58 -10.12 -10.34 -18.20
N ASP A 59 -10.01 -11.43 -17.43
CA ASP A 59 -9.83 -11.35 -15.98
C ASP A 59 -8.52 -10.65 -15.61
N ILE A 60 -7.43 -10.97 -16.31
CA ILE A 60 -6.14 -10.28 -16.11
C ILE A 60 -6.30 -8.78 -16.32
N SER A 61 -7.03 -8.37 -17.36
CA SER A 61 -7.28 -6.96 -17.66
C SER A 61 -8.10 -6.26 -16.57
N MET A 62 -9.10 -6.95 -16.02
CA MET A 62 -9.94 -6.46 -14.94
C MET A 62 -9.14 -6.28 -13.65
N ILE A 63 -8.32 -7.27 -13.29
CA ILE A 63 -7.45 -7.23 -12.11
C ILE A 63 -6.47 -6.05 -12.23
N LYS A 64 -5.85 -5.85 -13.40
CA LYS A 64 -4.96 -4.70 -13.64
C LYS A 64 -5.68 -3.37 -13.42
N ARG A 65 -6.93 -3.24 -13.87
CA ARG A 65 -7.74 -2.02 -13.68
C ARG A 65 -8.06 -1.78 -12.21
N LEU A 66 -8.42 -2.83 -11.47
CA LEU A 66 -8.69 -2.74 -10.03
C LEU A 66 -7.44 -2.40 -9.22
N ALA A 67 -6.29 -2.97 -9.59
CA ALA A 67 -5.01 -2.73 -8.94
C ALA A 67 -4.56 -1.26 -9.10
N ARG A 68 -4.72 -0.69 -10.31
CA ARG A 68 -4.44 0.73 -10.57
C ARG A 68 -5.29 1.66 -9.70
N LYS A 69 -6.59 1.40 -9.56
CA LYS A 69 -7.48 2.19 -8.69
C LYS A 69 -7.07 2.13 -7.22
N LYS A 70 -6.40 1.06 -6.79
CA LYS A 70 -5.92 0.83 -5.42
C LYS A 70 -4.47 1.28 -5.20
N GLY A 71 -3.77 1.75 -6.23
CA GLY A 71 -2.36 2.14 -6.12
C GLY A 71 -1.40 0.98 -5.84
N VAL A 72 -1.77 -0.26 -6.17
CA VAL A 72 -0.92 -1.45 -5.94
C VAL A 72 -0.64 -2.21 -7.25
N PRO A 73 0.49 -2.92 -7.36
CA PRO A 73 0.75 -3.84 -8.46
C PRO A 73 -0.30 -4.97 -8.52
N HIS A 74 -0.71 -5.37 -9.72
CA HIS A 74 -1.70 -6.43 -9.92
C HIS A 74 -1.30 -7.78 -9.27
N THR A 75 -0.03 -8.15 -9.31
CA THR A 75 0.49 -9.35 -8.63
C THR A 75 0.39 -9.25 -7.11
N GLN A 76 0.59 -8.06 -6.54
CA GLN A 76 0.40 -7.82 -5.12
C GLN A 76 -1.08 -7.90 -4.73
N LEU A 77 -1.97 -7.32 -5.53
CA LEU A 77 -3.42 -7.43 -5.31
C LEU A 77 -3.88 -8.90 -5.30
N MET A 78 -3.42 -9.69 -6.28
CA MET A 78 -3.72 -11.13 -6.33
C MET A 78 -3.21 -11.88 -5.10
N ALA A 79 -1.99 -11.59 -4.65
CA ALA A 79 -1.43 -12.21 -3.45
C ALA A 79 -2.23 -11.86 -2.18
N MET A 80 -2.70 -10.61 -2.06
CA MET A 80 -3.57 -10.18 -0.96
C MET A 80 -4.89 -10.93 -0.96
N TRP A 81 -5.58 -10.99 -2.10
CA TRP A 81 -6.84 -11.73 -2.23
C TRP A 81 -6.69 -13.22 -1.96
N LEU A 82 -5.61 -13.84 -2.45
CA LEU A 82 -5.32 -15.24 -2.17
C LEU A 82 -5.16 -15.47 -0.67
N ARG A 83 -4.40 -14.60 0.01
CA ARG A 83 -4.23 -14.68 1.47
C ARG A 83 -5.54 -14.51 2.21
N GLU A 84 -6.34 -13.51 1.85
CA GLU A 84 -7.67 -13.28 2.42
C GLU A 84 -8.57 -14.51 2.26
N ARG A 85 -8.57 -15.14 1.07
CA ARG A 85 -9.37 -16.34 0.82
C ARG A 85 -8.90 -17.51 1.67
N ILE A 86 -7.59 -17.74 1.77
CA ILE A 86 -7.00 -18.80 2.59
C ILE A 86 -7.40 -18.62 4.07
N GLU A 87 -7.29 -17.40 4.61
CA GLU A 87 -7.67 -17.16 6.02
C GLU A 87 -9.18 -17.39 6.24
N ARG A 88 -10.02 -17.02 5.28
CA ARG A 88 -11.46 -17.34 5.34
C ARG A 88 -11.71 -18.85 5.35
N GLU A 89 -11.06 -19.62 4.48
CA GLU A 89 -11.21 -21.08 4.48
C GLU A 89 -10.77 -21.70 5.82
N LYS A 90 -9.62 -21.26 6.37
CA LYS A 90 -9.17 -21.73 7.68
C LYS A 90 -10.19 -21.46 8.78
N SER A 91 -10.79 -20.26 8.79
CA SER A 91 -11.79 -19.90 9.81
C SER A 91 -13.07 -20.73 9.70
N LEU A 92 -13.49 -21.08 8.48
CA LEU A 92 -14.66 -21.92 8.24
C LEU A 92 -14.43 -23.35 8.75
N HIS A 93 -13.26 -23.94 8.43
CA HIS A 93 -12.90 -25.29 8.88
C HIS A 93 -12.53 -25.40 10.36
N ALA A 94 -12.25 -24.28 11.05
CA ALA A 94 -12.02 -24.27 12.50
C ALA A 94 -13.33 -24.30 13.32
N THR A 95 -14.48 -24.15 12.64
CA THR A 95 -15.81 -24.10 13.27
C THR A 95 -16.62 -25.39 13.05
N GLU A 96 -16.07 -26.35 12.30
CA GLU A 96 -16.56 -27.74 12.17
C GLU A 96 -15.82 -28.67 13.13
#